data_AF-A0A5N6G3J8-F1
#
_entry.id   AF-A0A5N6G3J8-F1
#
_cell.length_a   1.000
_cell.length_b   1.000
_cell.length_c   1.000
_cell.angle_alpha   90.00
_cell.angle_beta   90.00
_cell.angle_gamma   90.00
#
_symmetry.space_group_name_H-M   'P 1'
#
loop_
_entity.id
_entity.type
_entity.pdbx_description
1 polymer ?
#
loop_
_entity_poly.entity_id
_entity_poly.type
_entity_poly.pdbx_seq_one_letter_code
_entity_poly.pdbx_strand_id
1 'polypeptide(L)'
;MKLSSTPALVAALLAGVNGASIPRGQGPVSITFIGAADAQFTQDFPTDGTGTAITNPLSISHIASSTDGVSCVFNGIDNSVTYVSDAETVDVGPPQTQVWGTCNAAPRQSATRRWSEGLVYITFVGAADAQFTQAFPLNGASTQITNPLSISHVTSNTAGVSCTFNGIDHSVTTVSGVQTVDVGPPQTQISGSCHKI
;
A
#
# COMPACT_ATOMS: atom_id res chain seq x y z
N MET A 1 -67.09 15.27 47.15
CA MET A 1 -66.28 14.10 47.54
C MET A 1 -66.20 13.10 46.39
N LYS A 2 -64.97 12.79 45.96
CA LYS A 2 -64.42 11.49 45.48
C LYS A 2 -63.48 11.70 44.29
N LEU A 3 -62.20 11.43 44.54
CA LEU A 3 -61.13 11.33 43.56
C LEU A 3 -61.27 10.06 42.73
N SER A 4 -60.76 10.09 41.49
CA SER A 4 -60.02 8.95 40.93
C SER A 4 -59.03 9.44 39.85
N SER A 5 -57.96 8.68 39.67
CA SER A 5 -56.62 9.09 39.24
C SER A 5 -56.19 8.43 37.92
N THR A 6 -55.52 9.22 37.03
CA THR A 6 -54.40 8.88 36.08
C THR A 6 -54.58 7.80 34.99
N PRO A 7 -53.74 7.68 33.93
CA PRO A 7 -52.50 8.42 33.57
C PRO A 7 -52.41 8.90 32.08
N ALA A 8 -51.29 9.59 31.78
CA ALA A 8 -50.88 10.14 30.49
C ALA A 8 -50.25 9.10 29.53
N LEU A 9 -50.25 9.39 28.22
CA LEU A 9 -49.31 8.84 27.23
C LEU A 9 -49.08 9.86 26.10
N VAL A 10 -47.92 10.53 26.16
CA VAL A 10 -47.35 11.33 25.07
C VAL A 10 -46.52 10.36 24.21
N ALA A 11 -46.93 10.12 22.97
CA ALA A 11 -46.13 9.40 21.99
C ALA A 11 -45.29 10.41 21.18
N ALA A 12 -44.03 10.60 21.58
CA ALA A 12 -43.06 11.33 20.78
C ALA A 12 -42.49 10.38 19.71
N LEU A 13 -42.83 10.62 18.43
CA LEU A 13 -42.21 9.97 17.28
C LEU A 13 -40.82 10.59 17.06
N LEU A 14 -39.78 9.93 17.57
CA LEU A 14 -38.40 10.20 17.18
C LEU A 14 -38.16 9.52 15.82
N ALA A 15 -38.21 10.29 14.74
CA ALA A 15 -37.67 9.87 13.45
C ALA A 15 -36.14 9.81 13.58
N GLY A 16 -35.61 8.63 13.89
CA GLY A 16 -34.19 8.34 13.80
C GLY A 16 -33.75 8.42 12.35
N VAL A 17 -33.08 9.50 11.97
CA VAL A 17 -32.26 9.52 10.76
C VAL A 17 -31.12 8.53 10.97
N ASN A 18 -31.25 7.33 10.40
CA ASN A 18 -30.13 6.43 10.22
C ASN A 18 -29.22 7.05 9.14
N GLY A 19 -28.44 8.05 9.55
CA GLY A 19 -27.25 8.45 8.81
C GLY A 19 -26.30 7.27 8.87
N ALA A 20 -26.33 6.41 7.84
CA ALA A 20 -25.29 5.45 7.61
C ALA A 20 -23.98 6.23 7.58
N SER A 21 -23.18 6.09 8.64
CA SER A 21 -21.84 6.65 8.69
C SER A 21 -21.03 5.95 7.60
N ILE A 22 -20.89 6.62 6.46
CA ILE A 22 -19.91 6.27 5.44
C ILE A 22 -18.56 6.20 6.17
N PRO A 23 -17.81 5.09 6.08
CA PRO A 23 -16.48 5.01 6.67
C PRO A 23 -15.67 6.17 6.09
N ARG A 24 -15.33 7.15 6.92
CA ARG A 24 -14.35 8.17 6.53
C ARG A 24 -13.03 7.42 6.37
N GLY A 25 -12.65 7.14 5.12
CA GLY A 25 -11.27 6.81 4.79
C GLY A 25 -10.34 7.84 5.43
N GLN A 26 -9.11 7.44 5.72
CA GLN A 26 -8.09 8.39 6.15
C GLN A 26 -8.10 9.59 5.19
N GLY A 27 -7.93 10.81 5.73
CA GLY A 27 -7.90 12.01 4.89
C GLY A 27 -6.80 11.93 3.82
N PRO A 28 -6.80 12.85 2.85
CA PRO A 28 -5.78 12.84 1.81
C PRO A 28 -4.37 12.87 2.41
N VAL A 29 -3.42 12.21 1.74
CA VAL A 29 -2.00 12.19 2.08
C VAL A 29 -1.26 13.26 1.30
N SER A 30 -0.39 14.03 1.97
CA SER A 30 0.47 15.02 1.32
C SER A 30 1.78 14.38 0.87
N ILE A 31 2.04 14.43 -0.43
CA ILE A 31 3.24 13.87 -1.06
C ILE A 31 4.12 15.01 -1.55
N THR A 32 5.42 14.92 -1.26
CA THR A 32 6.42 15.89 -1.71
C THR A 32 7.18 15.34 -2.91
N PHE A 33 7.20 16.08 -4.00
CA PHE A 33 7.98 15.77 -5.19
C PHE A 33 9.18 16.70 -5.24
N ILE A 34 10.38 16.14 -5.37
CA ILE A 34 11.65 16.85 -5.28
C ILE A 34 12.40 16.62 -6.58
N GLY A 35 12.80 17.71 -7.22
CA GLY A 35 13.62 17.73 -8.42
C GLY A 35 15.03 18.25 -8.16
N ALA A 36 15.71 18.63 -9.24
CA ALA A 36 17.06 19.19 -9.15
C ALA A 36 17.09 20.56 -8.43
N ALA A 37 18.25 20.86 -7.82
CA ALA A 37 18.50 22.11 -7.10
C ALA A 37 17.45 22.43 -6.02
N ASP A 38 16.97 21.39 -5.32
CA ASP A 38 15.99 21.47 -4.24
C ASP A 38 14.63 22.09 -4.63
N ALA A 39 14.34 22.17 -5.94
CA ALA A 39 13.01 22.53 -6.40
C ALA A 39 12.03 21.45 -5.96
N GLN A 40 10.94 21.83 -5.30
CA GLN A 40 9.95 20.87 -4.81
C GLN A 40 8.54 21.44 -4.86
N PHE A 41 7.56 20.54 -4.91
CA PHE A 41 6.17 20.87 -4.66
C PHE A 41 5.48 19.76 -3.86
N THR A 42 4.39 20.10 -3.20
CA THR A 42 3.55 19.14 -2.48
C THR A 42 2.19 19.02 -3.16
N GLN A 43 1.65 17.81 -3.19
CA GLN A 43 0.32 17.54 -3.70
C GLN A 43 -0.39 16.51 -2.83
N ASP A 44 -1.68 16.75 -2.59
CA ASP A 44 -2.54 15.86 -1.82
C ASP A 44 -3.13 14.77 -2.72
N PHE A 45 -3.12 13.53 -2.23
CA PHE A 45 -3.71 12.37 -2.88
C PHE A 45 -4.79 11.74 -1.99
N PRO A 46 -5.98 11.44 -2.51
CA PRO A 46 -6.94 10.58 -1.83
C PRO A 46 -6.31 9.23 -1.50
N THR A 47 -6.58 8.69 -0.31
CA THR A 47 -6.07 7.39 0.11
C THR A 47 -7.06 6.24 -0.15
N ASP A 48 -8.01 6.44 -1.06
CA ASP A 48 -9.07 5.49 -1.43
C ASP A 48 -8.77 4.75 -2.74
N GLY A 49 -7.57 4.92 -3.29
CA GLY A 49 -7.14 4.33 -4.54
C GLY A 49 -7.53 5.14 -5.78
N THR A 50 -8.22 6.28 -5.63
CA THR A 50 -8.58 7.14 -6.77
C THR A 50 -7.34 7.79 -7.39
N GLY A 51 -7.25 7.76 -8.71
CA GLY A 51 -6.17 8.40 -9.46
C GLY A 51 -6.28 9.91 -9.46
N THR A 52 -5.16 10.59 -9.19
CA THR A 52 -5.04 12.05 -9.22
C THR A 52 -3.97 12.44 -10.22
N ALA A 53 -4.30 13.39 -11.11
CA ALA A 53 -3.35 13.91 -12.10
C ALA A 53 -2.29 14.79 -11.44
N ILE A 54 -1.08 14.74 -11.97
CA ILE A 54 0.03 15.61 -11.57
C ILE A 54 0.34 16.50 -12.77
N THR A 55 0.15 17.81 -12.62
CA THR A 55 0.24 18.77 -13.73
C THR A 55 1.51 19.63 -13.66
N ASN A 56 2.32 19.43 -12.62
CA ASN A 56 3.56 20.18 -12.45
C ASN A 56 4.64 19.66 -13.41
N PRO A 57 5.29 20.53 -14.21
CA PRO A 57 6.29 20.13 -15.20
C PRO A 57 7.69 19.90 -14.60
N LEU A 58 7.85 19.91 -13.29
CA LEU A 58 9.14 19.66 -12.64
C LEU A 58 9.65 18.24 -12.93
N SER A 59 10.93 18.13 -13.31
CA SER A 59 11.61 16.84 -13.40
C SER A 59 11.95 16.32 -12.01
N ILE A 60 11.33 15.21 -11.61
CA ILE A 60 11.38 14.66 -10.26
C ILE A 60 12.48 13.63 -10.17
N SER A 61 13.34 13.75 -9.16
CA SER A 61 14.36 12.78 -8.79
C SER A 61 14.06 12.05 -7.48
N HIS A 62 13.22 12.62 -6.60
CA HIS A 62 12.76 11.95 -5.39
C HIS A 62 11.29 12.23 -5.09
N ILE A 63 10.61 11.26 -4.49
CA ILE A 63 9.25 11.42 -3.98
C ILE A 63 9.25 11.03 -2.51
N ALA A 64 8.74 11.90 -1.65
CA ALA A 64 8.66 11.70 -0.21
C ALA A 64 7.21 11.69 0.30
N SER A 65 6.90 10.67 1.08
CA SER A 65 5.72 10.63 1.94
C SER A 65 6.16 10.86 3.39
N SER A 66 5.37 11.59 4.14
CA SER A 66 5.54 11.75 5.60
C SER A 66 4.49 10.98 6.40
N THR A 67 3.69 10.15 5.73
CA THR A 67 2.52 9.49 6.32
C THR A 67 2.70 7.97 6.34
N ASP A 68 2.81 7.43 7.55
CA ASP A 68 2.79 5.98 7.79
C ASP A 68 1.43 5.37 7.47
N GLY A 69 1.45 4.10 7.05
CA GLY A 69 0.26 3.34 6.72
C GLY A 69 -0.40 3.81 5.44
N VAL A 70 0.37 4.30 4.47
CA VAL A 70 -0.12 4.66 3.13
C VAL A 70 0.83 4.09 2.09
N SER A 71 0.29 3.53 1.02
CA SER A 71 1.06 3.09 -0.14
C SER A 71 0.59 3.85 -1.38
N CYS A 72 1.53 4.49 -2.06
CA CYS A 72 1.30 5.31 -3.23
C CYS A 72 2.07 4.79 -4.44
N VAL A 73 1.49 4.99 -5.62
CA VAL A 73 2.07 4.67 -6.91
C VAL A 73 2.02 5.93 -7.77
N PHE A 74 3.14 6.32 -8.35
CA PHE A 74 3.27 7.46 -9.24
C PHE A 74 3.77 7.01 -10.60
N ASN A 75 3.19 7.56 -11.66
CA ASN A 75 3.57 7.24 -13.02
C ASN A 75 4.25 8.45 -13.66
N GLY A 76 5.41 8.22 -14.27
CA GLY A 76 6.13 9.21 -15.03
C GLY A 76 5.65 9.35 -16.46
N ILE A 77 6.05 10.45 -17.11
CA ILE A 77 5.74 10.74 -18.52
C ILE A 77 6.24 9.65 -19.48
N ASP A 78 7.35 8.97 -19.13
CA ASP A 78 7.93 7.89 -19.91
C ASP A 78 7.38 6.50 -19.51
N ASN A 79 6.21 6.47 -18.85
CA ASN A 79 5.60 5.28 -18.26
C ASN A 79 6.46 4.59 -17.19
N SER A 80 7.37 5.32 -16.55
CA SER A 80 8.02 4.85 -15.32
C SER A 80 6.99 4.74 -14.20
N VAL A 81 7.26 3.88 -13.22
CA VAL A 81 6.40 3.72 -12.06
C VAL A 81 7.25 3.76 -10.79
N THR A 82 6.92 4.69 -9.90
CA THR A 82 7.57 4.85 -8.59
C THR A 82 6.59 4.50 -7.48
N TYR A 83 7.03 3.69 -6.53
CA TYR A 83 6.23 3.26 -5.39
C TYR A 83 6.77 3.89 -4.11
N VAL A 84 5.89 4.49 -3.31
CA VAL A 84 6.23 5.06 -2.00
C VAL A 84 5.37 4.38 -0.95
N SER A 85 5.98 3.80 0.08
CA SER A 85 5.24 3.15 1.17
C SER A 85 5.63 3.76 2.51
N ASP A 86 4.64 3.97 3.35
CA ASP A 86 4.79 4.60 4.67
C ASP A 86 5.46 5.99 4.60
N ALA A 87 6.06 6.44 5.71
CA ALA A 87 6.86 7.65 5.72
C ALA A 87 8.28 7.38 5.19
N GLU A 88 8.45 7.51 3.88
CA GLU A 88 9.72 7.27 3.19
C GLU A 88 9.96 8.27 2.05
N THR A 89 11.23 8.49 1.72
CA THR A 89 11.67 9.17 0.49
C THR A 89 12.31 8.14 -0.44
N VAL A 90 11.82 8.05 -1.67
CA VAL A 90 12.34 7.13 -2.69
C VAL A 90 12.85 7.89 -3.90
N ASP A 91 13.79 7.27 -4.61
CA ASP A 91 14.37 7.83 -5.83
C ASP A 91 13.49 7.56 -7.05
N VAL A 92 13.53 8.48 -8.01
CA VAL A 92 12.90 8.38 -9.32
C VAL A 92 13.99 8.32 -10.38
N GLY A 93 14.20 7.12 -10.93
CA GLY A 93 15.23 6.87 -11.94
C GLY A 93 14.63 6.45 -13.29
N PRO A 94 15.01 7.08 -14.42
CA PRO A 94 15.69 8.38 -14.55
C PRO A 94 14.79 9.57 -14.14
N PRO A 95 15.37 10.73 -13.77
CA PRO A 95 14.58 11.91 -13.37
C PRO A 95 13.64 12.37 -14.47
N GLN A 96 12.36 12.52 -14.13
CA GLN A 96 11.31 12.82 -15.10
C GLN A 96 10.07 13.44 -14.45
N THR A 97 9.20 14.03 -15.26
CA THR A 97 7.89 14.52 -14.79
C THR A 97 6.97 13.37 -14.43
N GLN A 98 6.22 13.55 -13.35
CA GLN A 98 5.14 12.64 -12.95
C GLN A 98 3.82 13.12 -13.53
N VAL A 99 2.98 12.21 -14.01
CA VAL A 99 1.73 12.53 -14.74
C VAL A 99 0.48 12.18 -13.96
N TRP A 100 0.53 11.15 -13.11
CA TRP A 100 -0.56 10.81 -12.20
C TRP A 100 -0.06 9.90 -11.07
N GLY A 101 -0.85 9.81 -10.00
CA GLY A 101 -0.61 8.83 -8.95
C GLY A 101 -1.88 8.39 -8.24
N THR A 102 -1.79 7.29 -7.53
CA THR A 102 -2.83 6.74 -6.66
C THR A 102 -2.24 6.48 -5.29
N CYS A 103 -3.02 6.69 -4.23
CA CYS A 103 -2.63 6.34 -2.88
C CYS A 103 -3.72 5.50 -2.23
N ASN A 104 -3.29 4.57 -1.39
CA ASN A 104 -4.17 3.70 -0.62
C ASN A 104 -3.73 3.75 0.84
N ALA A 105 -4.68 4.06 1.71
CA ALA A 105 -4.49 3.90 3.13
C ALA A 105 -4.38 2.41 3.43
N ALA A 106 -3.29 1.99 4.07
CA ALA A 106 -3.29 0.74 4.79
C ALA A 106 -4.43 0.79 5.81
N PRO A 107 -5.19 -0.30 6.02
CA PRO A 107 -6.19 -0.33 7.06
C PRO A 107 -5.55 0.12 8.37
N ARG A 108 -6.10 1.15 9.04
CA ARG A 108 -5.63 1.60 10.37
C ARG A 108 -5.61 0.41 11.32
N GLN A 109 -4.46 -0.25 11.44
CA GLN A 109 -4.18 -1.13 12.56
C GLN A 109 -3.91 -0.21 13.74
N SER A 110 -4.99 0.17 14.42
CA SER A 110 -4.90 0.54 15.83
C SER A 110 -4.02 -0.51 16.50
N ALA A 111 -3.04 -0.06 17.28
CA ALA A 111 -2.11 -0.92 18.00
C ALA A 111 -2.87 -1.87 18.94
N THR A 112 -3.41 -2.95 18.39
CA THR A 112 -3.88 -4.16 19.05
C THR A 112 -3.95 -5.21 17.95
N ARG A 113 -2.96 -6.10 17.96
CA ARG A 113 -2.79 -7.27 17.08
C ARG A 113 -4.13 -7.87 16.62
N ARG A 114 -4.54 -7.56 15.41
CA ARG A 114 -5.36 -8.43 14.56
C ARG A 114 -4.84 -8.29 13.14
N TRP A 115 -3.78 -9.07 12.88
CA TRP A 115 -3.43 -9.55 11.54
C TRP A 115 -4.72 -9.95 10.84
N SER A 116 -5.00 -9.43 9.64
CA SER A 116 -6.00 -10.06 8.77
C SER A 116 -5.56 -11.51 8.63
N GLU A 117 -6.31 -12.42 9.26
CA GLU A 117 -5.83 -13.73 9.67
C GLU A 117 -5.28 -14.53 8.49
N GLY A 118 -3.96 -14.43 8.28
CA GLY A 118 -3.23 -15.28 7.37
C GLY A 118 -2.83 -14.68 6.02
N LEU A 119 -2.58 -13.37 5.87
CA LEU A 119 -1.87 -12.82 4.71
C LEU A 119 -0.56 -12.12 5.13
N VAL A 120 0.43 -12.11 4.23
CA VAL A 120 1.69 -11.35 4.32
C VAL A 120 1.94 -10.61 3.01
N TYR A 121 2.46 -9.39 3.09
CA TYR A 121 2.83 -8.59 1.92
C TYR A 121 4.33 -8.70 1.67
N ILE A 122 4.70 -9.00 0.43
CA ILE A 122 6.08 -9.19 -0.01
C ILE A 122 6.37 -8.21 -1.14
N THR A 123 7.50 -7.51 -1.03
CA THR A 123 7.97 -6.56 -2.03
C THR A 123 9.02 -7.23 -2.91
N PHE A 124 8.81 -7.18 -4.22
CA PHE A 124 9.74 -7.66 -5.24
C PHE A 124 10.37 -6.46 -5.91
N VAL A 125 11.70 -6.39 -5.91
CA VAL A 125 12.48 -5.30 -6.49
C VAL A 125 13.24 -5.85 -7.69
N GLY A 126 13.18 -5.14 -8.80
CA GLY A 126 13.79 -5.50 -10.07
C GLY A 126 14.82 -4.49 -10.56
N ALA A 127 15.09 -4.52 -11.86
CA ALA A 127 16.01 -3.58 -12.50
C ALA A 127 15.45 -2.14 -12.51
N ALA A 128 16.36 -1.16 -12.46
CA ALA A 128 16.03 0.27 -12.43
C ALA A 128 15.04 0.64 -11.31
N ASP A 129 15.17 -0.02 -10.15
CA ASP A 129 14.37 0.20 -8.93
C ASP A 129 12.85 0.03 -9.14
N ALA A 130 12.44 -0.58 -10.25
CA ALA A 130 11.07 -1.01 -10.44
C ALA A 130 10.74 -2.06 -9.38
N GLN A 131 9.57 -1.96 -8.74
CA GLN A 131 9.15 -2.90 -7.72
C GLN A 131 7.64 -3.11 -7.73
N PHE A 132 7.18 -4.16 -7.08
CA PHE A 132 5.76 -4.33 -6.77
C PHE A 132 5.59 -5.09 -5.45
N THR A 133 4.44 -4.91 -4.82
CA THR A 133 4.09 -5.66 -3.61
C THR A 133 2.91 -6.57 -3.89
N GLN A 134 3.00 -7.81 -3.41
CA GLN A 134 1.93 -8.80 -3.56
C GLN A 134 1.62 -9.47 -2.21
N ALA A 135 0.33 -9.71 -1.97
CA ALA A 135 -0.13 -10.44 -0.80
C ALA A 135 -0.06 -11.96 -1.04
N PHE A 136 0.44 -12.68 -0.04
CA PHE A 136 0.51 -14.13 -0.01
C PHE A 136 -0.20 -14.66 1.24
N PRO A 137 -0.99 -15.73 1.11
CA PRO A 137 -1.56 -16.37 2.28
C PRO A 137 -0.49 -17.12 3.08
N LEU A 138 -0.60 -17.05 4.40
CA LEU A 138 0.25 -17.71 5.41
C LEU A 138 -0.17 -19.15 5.70
N ASN A 139 -1.10 -19.71 4.91
CA ASN A 139 -1.55 -21.09 5.02
C ASN A 139 -0.73 -22.05 4.12
N GLY A 140 0.33 -21.56 3.48
CA GLY A 140 1.16 -22.33 2.56
C GLY A 140 0.61 -22.46 1.14
N ALA A 141 -0.55 -21.87 0.83
CA ALA A 141 -1.09 -21.91 -0.52
C ALA A 141 -0.20 -21.16 -1.50
N SER A 142 0.04 -21.77 -2.67
CA SER A 142 0.78 -21.15 -3.75
C SER A 142 -0.06 -20.08 -4.44
N THR A 143 0.51 -18.90 -4.60
CA THR A 143 -0.08 -17.77 -5.31
C THR A 143 0.74 -17.49 -6.55
N GLN A 144 0.06 -17.30 -7.68
CA GLN A 144 0.71 -16.94 -8.94
C GLN A 144 1.20 -15.50 -8.90
N ILE A 145 2.37 -15.27 -9.51
CA ILE A 145 2.95 -13.95 -9.70
C ILE A 145 2.94 -13.71 -11.21
N THR A 146 2.13 -12.75 -11.66
CA THR A 146 1.93 -12.48 -13.10
C THR A 146 2.70 -11.26 -13.59
N ASN A 147 3.40 -10.57 -12.70
CA ASN A 147 4.18 -9.40 -13.06
C ASN A 147 5.44 -9.83 -13.83
N PRO A 148 5.68 -9.33 -15.05
CA PRO A 148 6.81 -9.75 -15.89
C PRO A 148 8.16 -9.17 -15.45
N LEU A 149 8.20 -8.35 -14.39
CA LEU A 149 9.42 -7.69 -13.92
C LEU A 149 10.54 -8.71 -13.63
N SER A 150 11.76 -8.37 -14.06
CA SER A 150 12.97 -9.13 -13.72
C SER A 150 13.42 -8.75 -12.31
N ILE A 151 13.23 -9.66 -11.35
CA ILE A 151 13.45 -9.45 -9.92
C ILE A 151 14.90 -9.72 -9.56
N SER A 152 15.51 -8.76 -8.87
CA SER A 152 16.85 -8.82 -8.30
C SER A 152 16.83 -9.01 -6.79
N HIS A 153 15.78 -8.56 -6.09
CA HIS A 153 15.66 -8.70 -4.63
C HIS A 153 14.21 -8.97 -4.21
N VAL A 154 14.04 -9.72 -3.13
CA VAL A 154 12.75 -9.91 -2.47
C VAL A 154 12.87 -9.47 -1.02
N THR A 155 11.99 -8.55 -0.62
CA THR A 155 11.96 -7.97 0.72
C THR A 155 10.69 -8.39 1.45
N SER A 156 10.86 -8.87 2.68
CA SER A 156 9.80 -9.05 3.66
C SER A 156 10.05 -8.13 4.84
N ASN A 157 9.03 -7.37 5.22
CA ASN A 157 9.04 -6.56 6.45
C ASN A 157 8.27 -7.24 7.59
N THR A 158 7.92 -8.53 7.44
CA THR A 158 7.10 -9.26 8.40
C THR A 158 7.93 -10.30 9.16
N ALA A 159 7.99 -10.19 10.49
CA ALA A 159 8.62 -11.20 11.34
C ALA A 159 7.72 -12.45 11.50
N GLY A 160 8.33 -13.61 11.79
CA GLY A 160 7.58 -14.84 12.09
C GLY A 160 6.88 -15.48 10.88
N VAL A 161 7.38 -15.22 9.69
CA VAL A 161 6.90 -15.82 8.43
C VAL A 161 8.07 -16.38 7.64
N SER A 162 7.84 -17.42 6.86
CA SER A 162 8.76 -17.92 5.85
C SER A 162 8.04 -18.02 4.52
N CYS A 163 8.64 -17.42 3.50
CA CYS A 163 8.11 -17.38 2.15
C CYS A 163 9.11 -17.98 1.17
N THR A 164 8.60 -18.72 0.19
CA THR A 164 9.39 -19.34 -0.87
C THR A 164 8.82 -18.91 -2.22
N PHE A 165 9.69 -18.43 -3.10
CA PHE A 165 9.35 -17.95 -4.44
C PHE A 165 10.06 -18.78 -5.50
N ASN A 166 9.32 -19.14 -6.54
CA ASN A 166 9.87 -19.87 -7.69
C ASN A 166 10.05 -18.92 -8.86
N GLY A 167 11.27 -18.91 -9.41
CA GLY A 167 11.60 -18.18 -10.64
C GLY A 167 11.18 -18.92 -11.90
N ILE A 168 11.19 -18.20 -13.02
CA ILE A 168 10.89 -18.74 -14.35
C ILE A 168 11.90 -19.82 -14.79
N ASP A 169 13.12 -19.79 -14.26
CA ASP A 169 14.18 -20.77 -14.53
C ASP A 169 14.21 -21.97 -13.56
N HIS A 170 13.15 -22.13 -12.75
CA HIS A 170 13.08 -23.09 -11.62
C HIS A 170 14.00 -22.78 -10.42
N SER A 171 14.56 -21.58 -10.34
CA SER A 171 15.20 -21.08 -9.13
C SER A 171 14.23 -20.97 -7.97
N VAL A 172 14.78 -21.02 -6.77
CA VAL A 172 14.02 -20.91 -5.53
C VAL A 172 14.67 -19.85 -4.64
N THR A 173 13.91 -18.82 -4.28
CA THR A 173 14.32 -17.78 -3.33
C THR A 173 13.51 -17.93 -2.06
N THR A 174 14.17 -17.95 -0.89
CA THR A 174 13.49 -18.06 0.40
C THR A 174 13.76 -16.83 1.25
N VAL A 175 12.70 -16.27 1.82
CA VAL A 175 12.73 -15.09 2.70
C VAL A 175 12.06 -15.46 4.01
N SER A 176 12.77 -15.31 5.12
CA SER A 176 12.32 -15.66 6.48
C SER A 176 12.41 -14.48 7.44
N GLY A 177 11.27 -14.06 7.97
CA GLY A 177 11.17 -12.89 8.83
C GLY A 177 11.42 -11.58 8.08
N VAL A 178 11.96 -10.60 8.81
CA VAL A 178 12.28 -9.27 8.27
C VAL A 178 13.66 -9.33 7.62
N GLN A 179 13.70 -9.43 6.30
CA GLN A 179 14.94 -9.42 5.53
C GLN A 179 14.72 -9.11 4.05
N THR A 180 15.81 -8.75 3.37
CA THR A 180 15.92 -8.66 1.92
C THR A 180 16.88 -9.73 1.44
N VAL A 181 16.48 -10.47 0.41
CA VAL A 181 17.26 -11.56 -0.17
C VAL A 181 17.42 -11.34 -1.66
N ASP A 182 18.64 -11.55 -2.15
CA ASP A 182 18.96 -11.43 -3.57
C ASP A 182 18.39 -12.60 -4.37
N VAL A 183 17.93 -12.29 -5.57
CA VAL A 183 17.52 -13.24 -6.60
C VAL A 183 18.59 -13.27 -7.67
N GLY A 184 19.32 -14.38 -7.77
CA GLY A 184 20.41 -14.56 -8.73
C GLY A 184 20.15 -15.71 -9.71
N PRO A 185 20.35 -15.52 -11.03
CA PRO A 185 20.38 -14.26 -11.79
C PRO A 185 19.02 -13.52 -11.73
N PRO A 186 18.97 -12.19 -12.00
CA PRO A 186 17.72 -11.46 -12.01
C PRO A 186 16.71 -12.04 -13.00
N GLN A 187 15.50 -12.28 -12.51
CA GLN A 187 14.50 -13.01 -13.28
C GLN A 187 13.07 -12.81 -12.76
N THR A 188 12.09 -13.11 -13.60
CA THR A 188 10.68 -13.10 -13.21
C THR A 188 10.39 -14.20 -12.21
N GLN A 189 9.66 -13.85 -11.15
CA GLN A 189 9.06 -14.81 -10.22
C GLN A 189 7.69 -15.22 -10.72
N ILE A 190 7.39 -16.52 -10.73
CA ILE A 190 6.14 -17.06 -11.29
C ILE A 190 5.15 -17.51 -10.21
N SER A 191 5.64 -17.82 -9.01
CA SER A 191 4.78 -18.18 -7.89
C SER A 191 5.48 -17.98 -6.55
N GLY A 192 4.69 -17.88 -5.49
CA GLY A 192 5.20 -17.89 -4.13
C GLY A 192 4.22 -18.51 -3.14
N SER A 193 4.74 -19.04 -2.05
CA SER A 193 3.95 -19.52 -0.91
C SER A 193 4.57 -19.05 0.39
N CYS A 194 3.73 -18.74 1.38
CA CYS A 194 4.18 -18.26 2.68
C CYS A 194 3.51 -19.04 3.82
N HIS A 195 4.19 -19.16 4.94
CA HIS A 195 3.65 -19.75 6.16
C HIS A 195 4.21 -19.07 7.40
N LYS A 196 3.54 -19.23 8.54
CA LYS A 196 4.07 -18.79 9.84
C LYS A 196 5.14 -19.77 10.33
N ILE A 197 6.16 -19.24 11.01
CA ILE A 197 7.23 -20.01 11.66
C ILE A 197 7.29 -19.71 13.16
#